data_AF-A0A662NYR2-F1
#
_entry.id   AF-A0A662NYR2-F1
#
_cell.length_a   1.000
_cell.length_b   1.000
_cell.length_c   1.000
_cell.angle_alpha   90.00
_cell.angle_beta   90.00
_cell.angle_gamma   90.00
#
_symmetry.space_group_name_H-M   'P 1'
#
loop_
_entity.id
_entity.type
_entity.pdbx_description
1 polymer ?
#
loop_
_entity_poly.entity_id
_entity_poly.type
_entity_poly.pdbx_seq_one_letter_code
_entity_poly.pdbx_strand_id
1 'polypeptide(L)' 'MSIEYLKERLDEEQFNKIRKIKNENLHEFLSRYIDLMDPECVYVCTDSEEDEFYVKWKAIYSGEEKPLRTPRHTVHFDNY' A
#
# COMPACT_ATOMS: atom_id res chain seq x y z
N MET A 1 8.13 -19.13 2.64
CA MET A 1 8.09 -18.43 1.32
C MET A 1 9.24 -17.43 1.27
N SER A 2 9.76 -17.06 0.09
CA SER A 2 11.07 -16.38 -0.05
C SER A 2 11.01 -15.00 -0.74
N ILE A 3 12.12 -14.25 -0.72
CA ILE A 3 12.24 -12.94 -1.37
C ILE A 3 12.09 -13.02 -2.90
N GLU A 4 12.39 -14.17 -3.49
CA GLU A 4 12.19 -14.45 -4.93
C GLU A 4 10.71 -14.37 -5.31
N TYR A 5 9.81 -14.90 -4.47
CA TYR A 5 8.37 -14.76 -4.68
C TYR A 5 7.95 -13.29 -4.73
N LEU A 6 8.46 -12.46 -3.81
CA LEU A 6 8.18 -11.03 -3.80
C LEU A 6 8.71 -10.33 -5.04
N LYS A 7 9.83 -10.79 -5.62
CA LYS A 7 10.39 -10.24 -6.85
C LYS A 7 9.52 -10.53 -8.06
N GLU A 8 8.86 -11.68 -8.09
CA GLU A 8 7.96 -12.08 -9.19
C GLU A 8 6.57 -11.44 -9.05
N ARG A 9 6.08 -11.30 -7.82
CA ARG A 9 4.70 -10.87 -7.54
C ARG A 9 4.50 -9.36 -7.49
N LEU A 10 5.55 -8.61 -7.15
CA LEU A 10 5.48 -7.15 -6.97
C LEU A 10 6.02 -6.43 -8.19
N ASP A 11 5.46 -5.25 -8.47
CA ASP A 11 6.07 -4.30 -9.38
C ASP A 11 7.49 -3.95 -8.92
N GLU A 12 8.38 -3.69 -9.89
CA GLU A 12 9.80 -3.46 -9.64
C GLU A 12 10.05 -2.36 -8.60
N GLU A 13 9.28 -1.27 -8.66
CA GLU A 13 9.36 -0.17 -7.70
C GLU A 13 9.07 -0.63 -6.26
N GLN A 14 7.99 -1.40 -6.08
CA GLN A 14 7.53 -1.84 -4.75
C GLN A 14 8.46 -2.92 -4.19
N PHE A 15 8.92 -3.84 -5.04
CA PHE A 15 9.98 -4.79 -4.67
C PHE A 15 11.26 -4.07 -4.23
N ASN A 16 11.66 -3.02 -4.94
CA ASN A 16 12.85 -2.24 -4.63
C ASN A 16 12.77 -1.53 -3.26
N LYS A 17 11.56 -1.18 -2.79
CA LYS A 17 11.34 -0.64 -1.44
C LYS A 17 11.55 -1.73 -0.38
N ILE A 18 10.95 -2.90 -0.57
CA ILE A 18 11.04 -4.03 0.39
C ILE A 18 12.44 -4.64 0.47
N ARG A 19 13.12 -4.86 -0.66
CA ARG A 19 14.44 -5.54 -0.68
C ARG A 19 15.54 -4.78 0.08
N LYS A 20 15.38 -3.47 0.28
CA LYS A 20 16.31 -2.63 1.06
C LYS A 20 16.27 -2.99 2.55
N ILE A 21 15.15 -3.53 3.02
CA ILE A 21 14.97 -3.99 4.39
C ILE A 21 15.52 -5.41 4.48
N LYS A 22 16.76 -5.55 4.97
CA LYS A 22 17.45 -6.84 5.11
C LYS A 22 16.91 -7.63 6.32
N ASN A 23 15.67 -8.10 6.22
CA ASN A 23 14.98 -8.86 7.26
C ASN A 23 14.21 -10.02 6.64
N GLU A 24 14.74 -11.24 6.78
CA GLU A 24 14.16 -12.45 6.20
C GLU A 24 12.78 -12.77 6.77
N ASN A 25 12.56 -12.56 8.07
CA ASN A 25 11.25 -12.78 8.71
C ASN A 25 10.18 -11.85 8.13
N LEU A 26 10.54 -10.60 7.79
CA LEU A 26 9.63 -9.68 7.11
C LEU A 26 9.30 -10.19 5.69
N HIS A 27 10.30 -10.64 4.94
CA HIS A 27 10.07 -11.14 3.57
C HIS A 27 9.20 -12.41 3.57
N GLU A 28 9.42 -13.31 4.53
CA GLU A 28 8.58 -14.49 4.70
C GLU A 28 7.15 -14.13 5.11
N PHE A 29 6.99 -13.17 6.03
CA PHE A 29 5.68 -12.66 6.42
C PHE A 29 4.92 -12.08 5.23
N LEU A 30 5.55 -11.16 4.49
CA LEU A 30 4.92 -10.50 3.34
C LEU A 30 4.54 -11.52 2.26
N SER A 31 5.47 -12.40 1.89
CA SER A 31 5.20 -13.41 0.86
C SER A 31 4.03 -14.30 1.26
N ARG A 32 3.99 -14.78 2.50
CA ARG A 32 2.86 -15.59 3.01
C ARG A 32 1.51 -14.91 2.86
N TYR A 33 1.39 -13.65 3.27
CA TYR A 33 0.09 -12.97 3.25
C TYR A 33 -0.29 -12.44 1.86
N ILE A 34 0.67 -12.07 1.03
CA ILE A 34 0.40 -11.67 -0.36
C ILE A 34 -0.10 -12.89 -1.15
N ASP A 35 0.48 -14.07 -0.94
CA ASP A 35 0.02 -15.31 -1.57
C ASP A 35 -1.36 -15.74 -1.09
N LEU A 36 -1.60 -15.64 0.22
CA LEU A 36 -2.88 -16.01 0.81
C LEU A 36 -4.03 -15.10 0.36
N MET A 37 -3.77 -13.79 0.22
CA MET A 37 -4.81 -12.80 -0.10
C MET A 37 -4.97 -12.54 -1.60
N ASP A 38 -3.96 -12.91 -2.39
CA ASP A 38 -3.89 -12.69 -3.84
C ASP A 38 -4.39 -11.30 -4.30
N PRO A 39 -3.82 -10.20 -3.76
CA PRO A 39 -4.30 -8.86 -4.09
C PRO A 39 -3.94 -8.46 -5.52
N GLU A 40 -4.81 -7.74 -6.22
CA GLU A 40 -4.52 -7.28 -7.59
C GLU A 40 -3.20 -6.49 -7.67
N CYS A 41 -2.96 -5.63 -6.69
CA CYS A 41 -1.72 -4.86 -6.57
C CYS A 41 -1.27 -4.73 -5.10
N VAL A 42 0.02 -4.46 -4.91
CA VAL A 42 0.62 -4.17 -3.61
C VAL A 42 1.33 -2.84 -3.70
N TYR A 43 1.03 -1.92 -2.80
CA TYR A 43 1.66 -0.60 -2.72
C TYR A 43 2.40 -0.44 -1.40
N VAL A 44 3.67 -0.01 -1.45
CA VAL A 44 4.53 0.15 -0.27
C VAL A 44 4.75 1.64 -0.01
N CYS A 45 4.12 2.15 1.05
CA CYS A 45 4.31 3.52 1.50
C CYS A 45 5.67 3.69 2.19
N THR A 46 6.39 4.76 1.82
CA THR A 46 7.70 5.15 2.35
C THR A 46 7.63 6.39 3.24
N ASP A 47 6.42 6.88 3.54
CA ASP A 47 6.18 8.12 4.28
C ASP A 47 6.63 9.39 3.52
N SER A 48 6.70 9.29 2.19
CA SER A 48 6.94 10.44 1.31
C SER A 48 5.69 11.31 1.14
N GLU A 49 5.86 12.57 0.74
CA GLU A 49 4.73 13.45 0.42
C GLU A 49 3.87 12.89 -0.72
N GLU A 50 4.51 12.18 -1.67
CA GLU A 50 3.84 11.49 -2.77
C GLU A 50 2.97 10.33 -2.29
N ASP A 51 3.45 9.53 -1.34
CA ASP A 51 2.66 8.44 -0.74
C ASP A 51 1.48 8.99 0.06
N GLU A 52 1.69 10.05 0.84
CA GLU A 52 0.63 10.72 1.59
C GLU A 52 -0.45 11.26 0.64
N PHE A 53 -0.04 11.93 -0.44
CA PHE A 53 -0.95 12.42 -1.46
C PHE A 53 -1.70 11.27 -2.14
N TYR A 54 -1.00 10.19 -2.52
CA TYR A 54 -1.59 9.03 -3.19
C TYR A 54 -2.69 8.40 -2.32
N VAL A 55 -2.42 8.14 -1.04
CA VAL A 55 -3.39 7.53 -0.12
C VAL A 55 -4.62 8.43 0.06
N LYS A 56 -4.41 9.74 0.31
CA LYS A 56 -5.52 10.71 0.44
C LYS A 56 -6.35 10.80 -0.83
N TRP A 57 -5.70 10.88 -1.98
CA TRP A 57 -6.37 10.92 -3.27
C TRP A 57 -7.16 9.62 -3.52
N LYS A 58 -6.59 8.46 -3.17
CA LYS A 58 -7.22 7.16 -3.40
C LYS A 58 -8.50 6.99 -2.57
N ALA A 59 -8.52 7.44 -1.32
CA ALA A 59 -9.71 7.44 -0.46
C ALA A 59 -10.85 8.32 -1.02
N ILE A 60 -10.52 9.48 -1.59
CA ILE A 60 -11.50 10.32 -2.28
C ILE A 60 -11.97 9.66 -3.57
N TYR A 61 -11.04 9.08 -4.34
CA TYR A 61 -11.34 8.42 -5.61
C TYR A 61 -12.22 7.17 -5.43
N SER A 62 -12.00 6.37 -4.38
CA SER A 62 -12.82 5.20 -4.05
C SER A 62 -14.19 5.58 -3.47
N GLY A 63 -14.38 6.85 -3.08
CA GLY A 63 -15.61 7.35 -2.49
C GLY A 63 -15.75 7.05 -0.99
N GLU A 64 -14.72 6.46 -0.37
CA GLU A 64 -14.62 6.32 1.08
C GLU A 64 -14.64 7.69 1.76
N GLU A 65 -13.91 8.66 1.20
CA GLU A 65 -13.84 10.02 1.72
C GLU A 65 -14.47 11.05 0.77
N LYS A 66 -15.04 12.11 1.35
CA LYS A 66 -15.57 13.26 0.59
C LYS A 66 -14.88 14.56 1.01
N PRO A 67 -14.47 15.41 0.06
CA PRO A 67 -13.85 16.70 0.37
C PRO A 67 -14.85 17.65 1.04
N LEU A 68 -14.36 18.44 2.00
CA LEU A 68 -15.11 19.50 2.66
C LEU A 68 -14.75 20.87 2.08
N ARG A 69 -15.50 21.91 2.49
CA ARG A 69 -15.23 23.30 2.08
C ARG A 69 -13.85 23.79 2.53
N THR A 70 -13.34 23.27 3.65
CA THR A 70 -11.99 23.58 4.13
C THR A 70 -10.97 22.79 3.32
N PRO A 71 -9.98 23.46 2.68
CA PRO A 71 -8.98 22.76 1.87
C PRO A 71 -8.25 21.68 2.65
N ARG A 72 -8.01 20.53 2.01
CA ARG A 72 -7.35 19.35 2.59
C ARG A 72 -8.09 18.64 3.73
N HIS A 73 -9.35 19.01 4.00
CA HIS A 73 -10.19 18.31 4.96
C HIS A 73 -11.21 17.43 4.22
N THR A 74 -11.43 16.24 4.76
CA THR A 74 -12.38 15.24 4.25
C THR A 74 -13.28 14.72 5.36
N VAL A 75 -14.33 13.99 4.99
CA VAL A 75 -15.20 13.26 5.91
C VAL A 75 -15.39 11.82 5.40
N HIS A 76 -15.34 10.87 6.33
CA HIS A 76 -15.64 9.44 6.12
C HIS A 76 -16.84 9.06 7.00
N PHE A 77 -17.71 8.19 6.51
CA PHE A 77 -18.81 7.61 7.29
C PHE A 77 -18.72 6.08 7.19
N ASP A 78 -18.25 5.42 8.26
CA ASP A 78 -17.93 3.97 8.28
C ASP A 78 -19.17 3.06 8.20
N ASN A 79 -20.38 3.59 8.43
CA ASN A 79 -21.62 2.80 8.43
C ASN A 79 -22.84 3.72 8.27
N TYR A 80 -23.76 3.40 7.36
CA TYR A 80 -25.00 4.14 7.11
C TYR A 80 -26.21 3.21 7.04
#